data_AF-A0A3L7QNI0-F1
#
_entry.id   AF-A0A3L7QNI0-F1
#
_cell.length_a   1.000
_cell.length_b   1.000
_cell.length_c   1.000
_cell.angle_alpha   90.00
_cell.angle_beta   90.00
_cell.angle_gamma   90.00
#
_symmetry.space_group_name_H-M   'P 1'
#
loop_
_entity.id
_entity.type
_entity.pdbx_description
1 polymer ?
#
loop_
_entity_poly.entity_id
_entity_poly.type
_entity_poly.pdbx_seq_one_letter_code
_entity_poly.pdbx_strand_id
1 'polypeptide(L)'
;MVVPTKNAEPPVDLSGTLESVTAPNESVSVPAVSAPPSEPVDSGLDWPVDATDVDPPTTIEEIAPLEFHSPLSLPAESMVPEPSAEVAPPSETSAPPSAPIESSQAFNDQGMSLEPDTHSADDSLSLDGLTGVVSDAVAGGVVAAVAPPPGAVAAGNSRTVLIALGGYALVVTALCLYLLTQVAKARSENKLESLPDVRQVLNIPINSQLPAGHTLALGEKQRFGNLLVEPLRVTTGPLEVVHFSERDKTTIMKSQVLKLWVRLTNESKDQAFIPLDRQLVFKRHFRDDVCFANNFVVPASKKASGGPVVFVYDHPETSEWDLSGQDLGKTLGPGESWETYIPTTEDGLEELQGELLWRVHVRKGLSPKGGGVTTLVEVAFHDDQIQNEG
;
A
#
# COMPACT_ATOMS: atom_id res chain seq x y z
N MET A 1 -57.09 -44.09 22.72
CA MET A 1 -55.87 -43.39 22.27
C MET A 1 -55.66 -42.22 23.21
N VAL A 2 -54.55 -42.27 23.94
CA VAL A 2 -54.28 -41.48 25.14
C VAL A 2 -53.69 -40.13 24.73
N VAL A 3 -54.28 -39.04 25.23
CA VAL A 3 -53.77 -37.67 25.14
C VAL A 3 -53.18 -37.30 26.50
N PRO A 4 -51.89 -36.90 26.60
CA PRO A 4 -51.38 -36.30 27.82
C PRO A 4 -51.16 -34.78 27.67
N THR A 5 -51.94 -34.05 28.46
CA THR A 5 -51.56 -32.97 29.40
C THR A 5 -50.23 -32.21 29.21
N LYS A 6 -50.37 -30.94 28.82
CA LYS A 6 -49.99 -29.71 29.54
C LYS A 6 -49.08 -29.87 30.77
N ASN A 7 -47.85 -29.38 30.69
CA ASN A 7 -47.04 -28.97 31.84
C ASN A 7 -46.64 -27.49 31.67
N ALA A 8 -46.95 -26.71 32.69
CA ALA A 8 -46.57 -25.33 32.86
C ALA A 8 -45.31 -25.30 33.75
N GLU A 9 -44.28 -24.58 33.33
CA GLU A 9 -43.11 -24.28 34.15
C GLU A 9 -43.32 -22.99 34.96
N PRO A 10 -42.76 -22.91 36.19
CA PRO A 10 -42.95 -21.81 37.13
C PRO A 10 -41.99 -20.63 36.90
N PRO A 11 -42.30 -19.42 37.44
CA PRO A 11 -41.42 -18.26 37.37
C PRO A 11 -40.23 -18.39 38.33
N VAL A 12 -39.04 -18.03 37.84
CA VAL A 12 -37.80 -17.95 38.62
C VAL A 12 -37.73 -16.59 39.32
N ASP A 13 -37.71 -16.64 40.65
CA ASP A 13 -37.43 -15.53 41.56
C ASP A 13 -35.96 -15.07 41.41
N LEU A 14 -35.75 -13.79 41.12
CA LEU A 14 -34.45 -13.12 41.16
C LEU A 14 -34.45 -12.10 42.31
N SER A 15 -34.24 -12.60 43.53
CA SER A 15 -33.85 -11.78 44.68
C SER A 15 -32.50 -12.28 45.19
N GLY A 16 -31.44 -11.73 44.60
CA GLY A 16 -30.04 -11.96 44.99
C GLY A 16 -29.49 -10.74 45.72
N THR A 17 -29.24 -10.95 47.01
CA THR A 17 -28.71 -10.05 48.04
C THR A 17 -27.36 -9.41 47.64
N LEU A 18 -27.27 -8.08 47.76
CA LEU A 18 -26.01 -7.33 47.74
C LEU A 18 -25.35 -7.46 49.12
N GLU A 19 -24.35 -8.34 49.25
CA GLU A 19 -23.43 -8.31 50.39
C GLU A 19 -22.27 -7.34 50.10
N SER A 20 -22.24 -6.26 50.88
CA SER A 20 -21.14 -5.31 50.95
C SER A 20 -19.96 -5.94 51.67
N VAL A 21 -18.86 -6.21 50.95
CA VAL A 21 -17.57 -6.54 51.55
C VAL A 21 -16.71 -5.27 51.55
N THR A 22 -16.68 -4.63 52.71
CA THR A 22 -15.73 -3.58 53.08
C THR A 22 -14.38 -4.24 53.39
N ALA A 23 -13.33 -3.86 52.67
CA ALA A 23 -11.94 -4.20 53.01
C ALA A 23 -11.17 -2.91 53.37
N PRO A 24 -10.18 -3.00 54.29
CA PRO A 24 -9.65 -1.86 55.02
C PRO A 24 -8.61 -1.06 54.23
N ASN A 25 -8.72 0.25 54.35
CA ASN A 25 -7.81 1.24 53.79
C ASN A 25 -6.58 1.35 54.71
N GLU A 26 -5.48 0.69 54.36
CA GLU A 26 -4.18 0.88 55.00
C GLU A 26 -3.51 2.14 54.44
N SER A 27 -3.53 3.19 55.25
CA SER A 27 -2.83 4.45 55.06
C SER A 27 -1.32 4.25 55.19
N VAL A 28 -0.61 4.21 54.05
CA VAL A 28 0.85 4.36 54.00
C VAL A 28 1.18 5.85 53.80
N SER A 29 1.73 6.46 54.84
CA SER A 29 2.24 7.82 54.86
C SER A 29 3.49 7.95 54.00
N VAL A 30 3.41 8.68 52.89
CA VAL A 30 4.55 9.09 52.08
C VAL A 30 5.10 10.43 52.62
N PRO A 31 6.42 10.57 52.88
CA PRO A 31 6.98 11.83 53.34
C PRO A 31 6.98 12.90 52.24
N ALA A 32 6.65 14.12 52.63
CA ALA A 32 6.60 15.31 51.80
C ALA A 32 7.96 15.58 51.12
N VAL A 33 7.97 15.61 49.79
CA VAL A 33 9.07 16.15 49.00
C VAL A 33 8.89 17.66 48.90
N SER A 34 9.86 18.39 49.44
CA SER A 34 9.96 19.83 49.44
C SER A 34 9.90 20.40 48.01
N ALA A 35 9.03 21.39 47.82
CA ALA A 35 8.98 22.23 46.63
C ALA A 35 10.27 23.07 46.50
N PRO A 36 10.85 23.18 45.29
CA PRO A 36 11.90 24.16 45.03
C PRO A 36 11.32 25.59 44.94
N PRO A 37 12.13 26.61 45.28
CA PRO A 37 11.69 28.00 45.38
C PRO A 37 11.40 28.62 44.01
N SER A 38 10.27 29.33 43.94
CA SER A 38 9.89 30.22 42.86
C SER A 38 10.79 31.47 42.84
N GLU A 39 11.61 31.59 41.79
CA GLU A 39 12.28 32.85 41.44
C GLU A 39 11.31 33.79 40.70
N PRO A 40 11.36 35.11 40.96
CA PRO A 40 10.64 36.10 40.18
C PRO A 40 11.49 36.53 38.98
N VAL A 41 11.04 36.25 37.76
CA VAL A 41 11.61 36.88 36.55
C VAL A 41 10.70 38.04 36.14
N ASP A 42 11.22 39.22 36.44
CA ASP A 42 10.75 40.54 36.03
C ASP A 42 11.20 40.86 34.60
N SER A 43 10.50 41.83 34.00
CA SER A 43 10.89 42.72 32.90
C SER A 43 10.92 42.18 31.46
N GLY A 44 9.78 42.36 30.80
CA GLY A 44 9.65 43.32 29.69
C GLY A 44 10.52 43.13 28.46
N LEU A 45 9.92 42.67 27.36
CA LEU A 45 10.36 43.01 26.02
C LEU A 45 9.15 43.43 25.17
N ASP A 46 9.04 44.75 25.00
CA ASP A 46 8.28 45.41 23.94
C ASP A 46 8.77 44.91 22.58
N TRP A 47 7.84 44.41 21.76
CA TRP A 47 8.09 44.18 20.33
C TRP A 47 7.57 45.39 19.55
N PRO A 48 8.43 46.17 18.87
CA PRO A 48 7.95 47.17 17.95
C PRO A 48 7.54 46.50 16.62
N VAL A 49 6.31 46.79 16.23
CA VAL A 49 5.86 46.82 14.84
C VAL A 49 6.68 47.89 14.12
N ASP A 50 7.44 47.53 13.09
CA ASP A 50 7.51 48.37 11.90
C ASP A 50 7.91 47.59 10.65
N ALA A 51 7.26 47.98 9.56
CA ALA A 51 7.49 47.51 8.21
C ALA A 51 8.68 48.24 7.61
N THR A 52 9.50 47.55 6.82
CA THR A 52 10.17 48.14 5.64
C THR A 52 10.80 47.05 4.78
N ASP A 53 10.24 46.93 3.57
CA ASP A 53 10.94 46.96 2.28
C ASP A 53 12.49 46.82 2.34
N VAL A 54 13.01 45.66 1.92
CA VAL A 54 14.43 45.51 1.54
C VAL A 54 14.52 44.56 0.33
N ASP A 55 15.03 45.12 -0.77
CA ASP A 55 15.39 44.44 -2.03
C ASP A 55 16.40 43.29 -1.83
N PRO A 56 16.41 42.28 -2.72
CA PRO A 56 17.38 41.18 -2.66
C PRO A 56 18.73 41.59 -3.24
N PRO A 57 19.87 41.35 -2.55
CA PRO A 57 21.17 41.46 -3.19
C PRO A 57 21.45 40.23 -4.06
N THR A 58 21.67 40.54 -5.33
CA THR A 58 22.32 39.69 -6.32
C THR A 58 23.82 39.71 -6.03
N THR A 59 24.46 38.58 -5.72
CA THR A 59 25.89 38.34 -5.98
C THR A 59 26.14 36.82 -5.97
N ILE A 60 26.51 36.31 -7.14
CA ILE A 60 27.01 34.95 -7.35
C ILE A 60 28.51 35.03 -7.07
N GLU A 61 28.99 34.43 -5.98
CA GLU A 61 30.41 34.15 -5.80
C GLU A 61 30.76 32.83 -6.47
N GLU A 62 31.61 32.97 -7.49
CA GLU A 62 32.31 31.97 -8.25
C GLU A 62 33.29 31.21 -7.35
N ILE A 63 32.93 29.98 -6.97
CA ILE A 63 33.81 29.09 -6.21
C ILE A 63 34.76 28.39 -7.19
N ALA A 64 36.04 28.67 -7.02
CA ALA A 64 37.15 28.10 -7.77
C ALA A 64 37.25 26.56 -7.65
N PRO A 65 37.78 25.86 -8.67
CA PRO A 65 37.94 24.41 -8.65
C PRO A 65 39.05 23.98 -7.66
N LEU A 66 38.68 23.10 -6.74
CA LEU A 66 39.57 22.40 -5.82
C LEU A 66 40.47 21.43 -6.60
N GLU A 67 41.78 21.68 -6.56
CA GLU A 67 42.81 20.80 -7.09
C GLU A 67 42.84 19.47 -6.32
N PHE A 68 42.66 18.36 -7.04
CA PHE A 68 42.88 17.01 -6.54
C PHE A 68 44.39 16.75 -6.44
N HIS A 69 44.92 16.75 -5.22
CA HIS A 69 46.23 16.18 -4.94
C HIS A 69 46.14 14.65 -4.94
N SER A 70 46.80 14.04 -5.92
CA SER A 70 47.11 12.61 -5.97
C SER A 70 47.90 12.15 -4.74
N PRO A 71 47.61 10.96 -4.18
CA PRO A 71 48.60 10.27 -3.39
C PRO A 71 49.08 8.96 -4.03
N LEU A 72 50.41 8.90 -4.07
CA LEU A 72 51.27 7.78 -3.75
C LEU A 72 51.33 6.54 -4.66
N SER A 73 52.47 6.49 -5.34
CA SER A 73 53.20 5.34 -5.85
C SER A 73 53.36 4.22 -4.80
N LEU A 74 53.03 2.99 -5.21
CA LEU A 74 53.44 1.75 -4.53
C LEU A 74 54.86 1.37 -4.98
N PRO A 75 55.77 0.96 -4.08
CA PRO A 75 57.02 0.34 -4.47
C PRO A 75 56.80 -1.15 -4.79
N ALA A 76 57.39 -1.58 -5.89
CA ALA A 76 57.62 -2.97 -6.25
C ALA A 76 58.94 -3.45 -5.61
N GLU A 77 58.92 -4.62 -4.97
CA GLU A 77 60.03 -5.54 -4.65
C GLU A 77 59.48 -6.52 -3.57
N SER A 78 59.83 -7.80 -3.43
CA SER A 78 60.68 -8.75 -4.14
C SER A 78 60.51 -10.11 -3.41
N MET A 79 60.55 -11.22 -4.16
CA MET A 79 61.07 -12.56 -3.80
C MET A 79 60.63 -13.31 -2.51
N VAL A 80 59.87 -14.41 -2.69
CA VAL A 80 60.24 -15.86 -2.54
C VAL A 80 61.27 -16.19 -1.41
N PRO A 81 61.06 -17.20 -0.51
CA PRO A 81 60.87 -18.60 -0.91
C PRO A 81 59.93 -19.53 -0.10
N GLU A 82 59.58 -20.60 -0.82
CA GLU A 82 59.14 -21.95 -0.43
C GLU A 82 59.82 -22.49 0.85
N PRO A 83 59.13 -23.38 1.61
CA PRO A 83 59.61 -24.76 1.58
C PRO A 83 58.52 -25.85 1.61
N SER A 84 58.89 -26.94 0.92
CA SER A 84 58.31 -28.27 0.89
C SER A 84 58.28 -29.00 2.26
N ALA A 85 57.21 -29.75 2.50
CA ALA A 85 57.13 -31.04 3.22
C ALA A 85 55.67 -31.53 3.10
N GLU A 86 55.27 -32.44 2.23
CA GLU A 86 55.54 -33.89 2.18
C GLU A 86 55.36 -34.62 3.51
N VAL A 87 54.12 -35.05 3.78
CA VAL A 87 53.82 -36.27 4.56
C VAL A 87 52.59 -36.95 3.94
N ALA A 88 52.78 -38.19 3.48
CA ALA A 88 51.78 -39.09 2.93
C ALA A 88 50.96 -39.82 4.03
N PRO A 89 49.79 -40.42 3.71
CA PRO A 89 48.88 -41.12 4.64
C PRO A 89 49.28 -42.59 4.82
N PRO A 90 48.65 -43.33 5.78
CA PRO A 90 47.68 -44.34 5.32
C PRO A 90 46.57 -44.75 6.32
N SER A 91 45.67 -45.62 5.79
CA SER A 91 44.82 -46.63 6.45
C SER A 91 43.36 -46.23 6.65
N GLU A 92 42.43 -46.66 5.79
CA GLU A 92 41.80 -48.00 5.73
C GLU A 92 41.12 -48.41 7.03
N THR A 93 39.79 -48.59 7.02
CA THR A 93 39.08 -49.78 7.54
C THR A 93 37.55 -49.60 7.42
N SER A 94 37.00 -50.36 6.45
CA SER A 94 35.78 -51.18 6.52
C SER A 94 34.37 -50.55 6.64
N ALA A 95 33.68 -50.54 5.50
CA ALA A 95 32.33 -51.13 5.39
C ALA A 95 32.41 -52.68 5.51
N PRO A 96 31.32 -53.44 5.78
CA PRO A 96 30.24 -53.73 4.80
C PRO A 96 28.88 -54.12 5.47
N PRO A 97 27.91 -54.83 4.84
CA PRO A 97 27.39 -54.84 3.46
C PRO A 97 25.84 -54.80 3.33
N SER A 98 25.37 -54.49 2.11
CA SER A 98 24.25 -55.11 1.36
C SER A 98 22.80 -55.05 1.89
N ALA A 99 21.72 -54.90 1.10
CA ALA A 99 21.44 -54.66 -0.31
C ALA A 99 19.87 -54.57 -0.43
N PRO A 100 19.17 -54.93 -1.54
CA PRO A 100 18.71 -54.01 -2.59
C PRO A 100 17.21 -54.16 -2.96
N ILE A 101 16.55 -53.17 -3.58
CA ILE A 101 15.50 -53.33 -4.64
C ILE A 101 15.47 -51.98 -5.40
N GLU A 102 15.84 -51.86 -6.69
CA GLU A 102 15.03 -52.13 -7.91
C GLU A 102 13.64 -51.44 -7.86
N SER A 103 13.07 -50.74 -8.84
CA SER A 103 13.21 -50.68 -10.30
C SER A 103 12.72 -49.28 -10.74
N SER A 104 13.38 -48.59 -11.66
CA SER A 104 13.06 -48.59 -13.11
C SER A 104 11.64 -48.11 -13.45
N GLN A 105 11.51 -46.90 -13.99
CA GLN A 105 10.94 -46.72 -15.32
C GLN A 105 11.18 -45.30 -15.84
N ALA A 106 12.16 -45.21 -16.74
CA ALA A 106 12.19 -44.19 -17.77
C ALA A 106 11.06 -44.49 -18.77
N PHE A 107 10.26 -43.48 -19.10
CA PHE A 107 9.49 -43.46 -20.34
C PHE A 107 9.90 -42.21 -21.12
N ASN A 108 10.69 -42.50 -22.14
CA ASN A 108 11.01 -41.62 -23.25
C ASN A 108 9.88 -41.83 -24.27
N ASP A 109 9.15 -40.80 -24.71
CA ASP A 109 8.79 -40.70 -26.13
C ASP A 109 8.15 -39.35 -26.52
N GLN A 110 8.82 -38.72 -27.48
CA GLN A 110 8.31 -38.12 -28.72
C GLN A 110 6.99 -37.34 -28.73
N GLY A 111 7.14 -36.06 -29.09
CA GLY A 111 6.61 -35.58 -30.37
C GLY A 111 5.17 -35.10 -30.40
N MET A 112 4.98 -33.78 -30.41
CA MET A 112 4.18 -33.15 -31.46
C MET A 112 4.47 -31.65 -31.51
N SER A 113 5.22 -31.29 -32.55
CA SER A 113 5.23 -29.97 -33.15
C SER A 113 3.87 -29.75 -33.80
N LEU A 114 3.14 -28.74 -33.35
CA LEU A 114 2.06 -28.12 -34.11
C LEU A 114 2.15 -26.61 -33.91
N GLU A 115 2.75 -25.98 -34.92
CA GLU A 115 2.43 -24.61 -35.30
C GLU A 115 0.91 -24.48 -35.50
N PRO A 116 0.36 -23.31 -35.18
CA PRO A 116 -0.54 -22.70 -36.14
C PRO A 116 -0.07 -21.30 -36.49
N ASP A 117 0.28 -21.18 -37.76
CA ASP A 117 0.21 -19.97 -38.55
C ASP A 117 -1.15 -19.26 -38.40
N THR A 118 -1.12 -17.97 -38.73
CA THR A 118 -2.23 -17.14 -39.25
C THR A 118 -3.35 -16.75 -38.28
N HIS A 119 -3.35 -15.49 -37.84
CA HIS A 119 -4.05 -14.44 -38.59
C HIS A 119 -3.80 -13.06 -37.97
N SER A 120 -3.16 -12.20 -38.76
CA SER A 120 -3.18 -10.75 -38.61
C SER A 120 -4.62 -10.24 -38.74
N ALA A 121 -5.06 -9.42 -37.78
CA ALA A 121 -6.17 -8.51 -37.95
C ALA A 121 -5.72 -7.13 -37.48
N ASP A 122 -5.12 -6.40 -38.43
CA ASP A 122 -4.97 -4.95 -38.39
C ASP A 122 -6.36 -4.31 -38.45
N ASP A 123 -6.89 -3.86 -37.31
CA ASP A 123 -8.09 -3.02 -37.27
C ASP A 123 -7.65 -1.55 -37.22
N SER A 124 -7.29 -1.05 -38.39
CA SER A 124 -6.93 0.36 -38.63
C SER A 124 -8.17 1.11 -39.13
N LEU A 125 -8.93 1.68 -38.20
CA LEU A 125 -10.03 2.59 -38.51
C LEU A 125 -9.49 3.89 -39.11
N SER A 126 -9.41 3.88 -40.44
CA SER A 126 -9.12 5.04 -41.28
C SER A 126 -10.40 5.86 -41.42
N LEU A 127 -10.46 6.99 -40.71
CA LEU A 127 -11.52 7.97 -40.81
C LEU A 127 -11.17 8.96 -41.92
N ASP A 128 -11.44 8.59 -43.17
CA ASP A 128 -11.27 9.50 -44.31
C ASP A 128 -12.36 9.28 -45.37
N GLY A 129 -12.98 10.38 -45.78
CA GLY A 129 -13.75 10.45 -47.01
C GLY A 129 -15.25 10.62 -46.83
N LEU A 130 -15.73 11.86 -46.92
CA LEU A 130 -17.02 12.20 -47.52
C LEU A 130 -17.14 13.71 -47.78
N THR A 131 -16.33 14.23 -48.70
CA THR A 131 -16.63 15.48 -49.40
C THR A 131 -16.22 15.37 -50.86
N GLY A 132 -17.20 15.38 -51.76
CA GLY A 132 -16.98 15.71 -53.16
C GLY A 132 -17.43 14.65 -54.16
N VAL A 133 -18.69 14.72 -54.58
CA VAL A 133 -19.05 14.36 -55.95
C VAL A 133 -19.91 15.49 -56.52
N VAL A 134 -19.28 16.18 -57.45
CA VAL A 134 -19.89 17.03 -58.47
C VAL A 134 -20.58 16.11 -59.46
N SER A 135 -21.81 16.40 -59.86
CA SER A 135 -22.37 15.89 -61.11
C SER A 135 -23.25 16.93 -61.75
N ASP A 136 -22.69 17.45 -62.83
CA ASP A 136 -23.31 18.26 -63.85
C ASP A 136 -23.99 17.34 -64.88
N ALA A 137 -24.86 17.95 -65.69
CA ALA A 137 -25.28 17.58 -67.03
C ALA A 137 -26.66 16.89 -67.30
N VAL A 138 -27.56 17.73 -67.83
CA VAL A 138 -28.19 17.66 -69.18
C VAL A 138 -29.44 16.77 -69.41
N ALA A 139 -30.57 17.51 -69.52
CA ALA A 139 -31.60 17.56 -70.57
C ALA A 139 -32.56 16.38 -70.94
N GLY A 140 -33.82 16.80 -71.14
CA GLY A 140 -34.92 16.09 -71.82
C GLY A 140 -36.01 15.64 -70.84
N GLY A 141 -37.29 15.99 -70.92
CA GLY A 141 -38.12 16.69 -71.89
C GLY A 141 -39.57 16.35 -71.58
N VAL A 142 -40.39 17.38 -71.34
CA VAL A 142 -41.87 17.51 -71.51
C VAL A 142 -42.78 16.34 -71.06
N VAL A 143 -43.55 16.54 -69.99
CA VAL A 143 -45.03 16.44 -70.02
C VAL A 143 -45.63 17.35 -68.94
N ALA A 144 -46.54 18.22 -69.35
CA ALA A 144 -47.35 19.05 -68.46
C ALA A 144 -48.31 18.19 -67.63
N ALA A 145 -48.25 18.31 -66.30
CA ALA A 145 -49.27 17.80 -65.40
C ALA A 145 -49.64 18.89 -64.38
N VAL A 146 -50.78 19.51 -64.67
CA VAL A 146 -51.70 20.28 -63.84
C VAL A 146 -51.34 20.34 -62.35
N ALA A 147 -51.01 21.56 -61.91
CA ALA A 147 -50.79 21.90 -60.51
C ALA A 147 -52.07 21.68 -59.67
N PRO A 148 -52.00 20.93 -58.55
CA PRO A 148 -52.98 21.08 -57.49
C PRO A 148 -52.79 22.43 -56.76
N PRO A 149 -53.86 23.05 -56.26
CA PRO A 149 -53.78 24.36 -55.63
C PRO A 149 -52.87 24.35 -54.38
N PRO A 150 -52.16 25.45 -54.09
CA PRO A 150 -51.34 25.57 -52.89
C PRO A 150 -52.25 25.52 -51.66
N GLY A 151 -52.39 24.33 -51.07
CA GLY A 151 -52.93 24.15 -49.75
C GLY A 151 -52.07 24.94 -48.76
N ALA A 152 -52.67 25.95 -48.14
CA ALA A 152 -52.07 26.71 -47.06
C ALA A 152 -51.64 25.76 -45.94
N VAL A 153 -50.37 25.36 -45.94
CA VAL A 153 -49.75 24.64 -44.84
C VAL A 153 -49.68 25.62 -43.68
N ALA A 154 -50.45 25.34 -42.64
CA ALA A 154 -50.62 26.17 -41.47
C ALA A 154 -49.25 26.59 -40.90
N ALA A 155 -48.90 27.86 -41.06
CA ALA A 155 -47.70 28.51 -40.54
C ALA A 155 -47.75 28.76 -39.01
N GLY A 156 -48.27 27.79 -38.24
CA GLY A 156 -48.66 27.99 -36.84
C GLY A 156 -47.71 27.44 -35.78
N ASN A 157 -46.90 26.41 -36.07
CA ASN A 157 -46.24 25.63 -35.00
C ASN A 157 -44.70 25.55 -35.11
N SER A 158 -44.06 26.23 -36.06
CA SER A 158 -42.59 26.18 -36.21
C SER A 158 -41.86 26.84 -35.03
N ARG A 159 -42.40 27.93 -34.47
CA ARG A 159 -41.79 28.63 -33.32
C ARG A 159 -41.82 27.79 -32.05
N THR A 160 -42.89 27.04 -31.80
CA THR A 160 -42.98 26.18 -30.61
C THR A 160 -42.03 24.99 -30.70
N VAL A 161 -41.84 24.41 -31.90
CA VAL A 161 -40.84 23.35 -32.12
C VAL A 161 -39.42 23.86 -31.90
N LEU A 162 -39.08 25.05 -32.40
CA LEU A 162 -37.76 25.65 -32.19
C LEU A 162 -37.50 25.98 -30.71
N ILE A 163 -38.50 26.48 -29.98
CA ILE A 163 -38.38 26.76 -28.54
C ILE A 163 -38.22 25.45 -27.75
N ALA A 164 -39.00 24.42 -28.06
CA ALA A 164 -38.88 23.12 -27.41
C ALA A 164 -37.51 22.46 -27.66
N LEU A 165 -36.99 22.56 -28.90
CA LEU A 165 -35.67 22.05 -29.25
C LEU A 165 -34.55 22.80 -28.51
N GLY A 166 -34.65 24.13 -28.43
CA GLY A 166 -33.70 24.96 -27.67
C GLY A 166 -33.69 24.62 -26.18
N GLY A 167 -34.88 24.41 -25.59
CA GLY A 167 -35.02 23.97 -24.20
C GLY A 167 -34.40 22.59 -23.95
N TYR A 168 -34.65 21.62 -24.84
CA TYR A 168 -34.06 20.29 -24.76
C TYR A 168 -32.53 20.34 -24.86
N ALA A 169 -31.99 21.09 -25.83
CA ALA A 169 -30.55 21.24 -25.98
C ALA A 169 -29.89 21.83 -24.72
N LEU A 170 -30.55 22.79 -24.06
CA LEU A 170 -30.05 23.40 -22.83
C LEU A 170 -30.03 22.39 -21.67
N VAL A 171 -31.10 21.60 -21.49
CA VAL A 171 -31.17 20.55 -20.45
C VAL A 171 -30.10 19.49 -20.68
N VAL A 172 -29.94 19.00 -21.92
CA VAL A 172 -28.91 18.01 -22.24
C VAL A 172 -27.51 18.56 -22.02
N THR A 173 -27.26 19.83 -22.37
CA THR A 173 -25.96 20.48 -22.14
C THR A 173 -25.69 20.63 -20.64
N ALA A 174 -26.67 21.05 -19.85
CA ALA A 174 -26.54 21.16 -18.40
C ALA A 174 -26.29 19.80 -17.74
N LEU A 175 -26.99 18.74 -18.18
CA LEU A 175 -26.75 17.38 -17.72
C LEU A 175 -25.34 16.89 -18.08
N CYS A 176 -24.88 17.19 -19.30
CA CYS A 176 -23.54 16.82 -19.75
C CYS A 176 -22.46 17.55 -18.94
N LEU A 177 -22.62 18.86 -18.69
CA LEU A 177 -21.75 19.64 -17.81
C LEU A 177 -21.76 19.08 -16.37
N TYR A 178 -22.93 18.75 -15.83
CA TYR A 178 -23.04 18.12 -14.53
C TYR A 178 -22.28 16.79 -14.46
N LEU A 179 -22.47 15.91 -15.44
CA LEU A 179 -21.73 14.64 -15.51
C LEU A 179 -20.22 14.85 -15.68
N LEU A 180 -19.79 15.81 -16.50
CA LEU A 180 -18.37 16.16 -16.62
C LEU A 180 -17.79 16.65 -15.30
N THR A 181 -18.53 17.46 -14.53
CA THR A 181 -18.08 17.88 -13.20
C THR A 181 -17.98 16.71 -12.22
N GLN A 182 -18.91 15.75 -12.28
CA GLN A 182 -18.85 14.54 -11.44
C GLN A 182 -17.66 13.65 -11.82
N VAL A 183 -17.40 13.45 -13.11
CA VAL A 183 -16.22 12.71 -13.59
C VAL A 183 -14.92 13.42 -13.21
N ALA A 184 -14.89 14.75 -13.29
CA ALA A 184 -13.72 15.53 -12.90
C ALA A 184 -13.46 15.46 -11.39
N LYS A 185 -14.51 15.54 -10.55
CA LYS A 185 -14.39 15.38 -9.09
C LYS A 185 -13.91 13.98 -8.71
N ALA A 186 -14.50 12.94 -9.30
CA ALA A 186 -14.07 11.55 -9.09
C ALA A 186 -12.58 11.34 -9.42
N ARG A 187 -12.06 11.97 -10.49
CA ARG A 187 -10.62 11.90 -10.81
C ARG A 187 -9.73 12.61 -9.80
N SER A 188 -10.22 13.63 -9.10
CA SER A 188 -9.44 14.42 -8.15
C SER A 188 -9.33 13.78 -6.75
N GLU A 189 -10.30 12.94 -6.39
CA GLU A 189 -10.31 12.17 -5.13
C GLU A 189 -9.31 10.99 -5.17
N ASN A 190 -8.88 10.58 -6.37
CA ASN A 190 -8.01 9.43 -6.61
C ASN A 190 -6.51 9.69 -6.43
N LYS A 191 -6.10 10.82 -5.83
CA LYS A 191 -4.67 11.13 -5.63
C LYS A 191 -3.93 10.09 -4.78
N LEU A 192 -4.66 9.33 -3.96
CA LEU A 192 -4.11 8.27 -3.12
C LEU A 192 -4.05 6.90 -3.81
N GLU A 193 -4.67 6.73 -4.99
CA GLU A 193 -4.63 5.45 -5.72
C GLU A 193 -3.24 5.17 -6.32
N SER A 194 -2.49 6.22 -6.65
CA SER A 194 -1.17 6.11 -7.27
C SER A 194 -0.28 7.23 -6.78
N LEU A 195 0.58 6.88 -5.84
CA LEU A 195 1.57 7.77 -5.28
C LEU A 195 2.91 7.54 -5.99
N PRO A 196 3.64 8.61 -6.36
CA PRO A 196 4.98 8.45 -6.88
C PRO A 196 5.89 7.82 -5.82
N ASP A 197 6.69 6.83 -6.20
CA ASP A 197 7.80 6.33 -5.39
C ASP A 197 8.98 7.30 -5.49
N VAL A 198 8.81 8.47 -4.91
CA VAL A 198 9.89 9.43 -4.73
C VAL A 198 10.73 8.98 -3.54
N ARG A 199 12.05 9.26 -3.57
CA ARG A 199 12.97 9.01 -2.44
C ARG A 199 12.45 9.56 -1.11
N GLN A 200 11.55 10.54 -1.18
CA GLN A 200 10.76 11.03 -0.05
C GLN A 200 9.35 10.43 -0.14
N VAL A 201 9.08 9.48 0.74
CA VAL A 201 7.74 8.92 0.92
C VAL A 201 6.83 10.08 1.33
N LEU A 202 5.73 10.28 0.60
CA LEU A 202 4.78 11.34 0.93
C LEU A 202 4.05 10.98 2.22
N ASN A 203 4.14 11.85 3.23
CA ASN A 203 3.42 11.67 4.48
C ASN A 203 1.94 11.94 4.28
N ILE A 204 1.12 10.91 4.47
CA ILE A 204 -0.33 11.00 4.31
C ILE A 204 -0.97 11.07 5.69
N PRO A 205 -1.84 12.06 5.97
CA PRO A 205 -2.47 12.19 7.28
C PRO A 205 -3.21 10.92 7.71
N ILE A 206 -3.12 10.60 9.00
CA ILE A 206 -3.70 9.39 9.60
C ILE A 206 -5.22 9.33 9.36
N ASN A 207 -5.90 10.47 9.53
CA ASN A 207 -7.34 10.63 9.32
C ASN A 207 -7.78 10.66 7.84
N SER A 208 -6.85 10.52 6.88
CA SER A 208 -7.21 10.48 5.46
C SER A 208 -8.06 9.26 5.15
N GLN A 209 -9.15 9.48 4.41
CA GLN A 209 -9.97 8.39 3.89
C GLN A 209 -9.31 7.85 2.62
N LEU A 210 -9.18 6.53 2.53
CA LEU A 210 -8.66 5.89 1.33
C LEU A 210 -9.76 5.78 0.26
N PRO A 211 -9.39 5.70 -1.04
CA PRO A 211 -10.35 5.47 -2.11
C PRO A 211 -11.09 4.14 -1.92
N ALA A 212 -12.30 4.03 -2.45
CA ALA A 212 -13.06 2.79 -2.39
C ALA A 212 -12.25 1.59 -2.95
N GLY A 213 -12.38 0.43 -2.32
CA GLY A 213 -11.63 -0.77 -2.68
C GLY A 213 -10.17 -0.82 -2.19
N HIS A 214 -9.70 0.18 -1.43
CA HIS A 214 -8.40 0.10 -0.74
C HIS A 214 -8.51 -0.44 0.69
N THR A 215 -9.72 -0.72 1.17
CA THR A 215 -9.94 -1.41 2.45
C THR A 215 -10.30 -2.86 2.16
N LEU A 216 -9.51 -3.81 2.66
CA LEU A 216 -9.70 -5.24 2.49
C LEU A 216 -10.00 -5.90 3.83
N ALA A 217 -10.80 -6.96 3.82
CA ALA A 217 -10.88 -7.89 4.94
C ALA A 217 -9.73 -8.92 4.92
N LEU A 218 -9.51 -9.61 6.05
CA LEU A 218 -8.63 -10.79 6.07
C LEU A 218 -9.16 -11.89 5.12
N GLY A 219 -8.26 -12.44 4.31
CA GLY A 219 -8.53 -13.43 3.25
C GLY A 219 -9.01 -12.83 1.94
N GLU A 220 -9.31 -11.52 1.88
CA GLU A 220 -9.72 -10.86 0.66
C GLU A 220 -8.52 -10.60 -0.27
N LYS A 221 -8.74 -10.76 -1.58
CA LYS A 221 -7.74 -10.50 -2.61
C LYS A 221 -8.14 -9.27 -3.40
N GLN A 222 -7.30 -8.25 -3.40
CA GLN A 222 -7.52 -7.06 -4.20
C GLN A 222 -6.30 -6.73 -5.05
N ARG A 223 -6.56 -6.40 -6.32
CA ARG A 223 -5.53 -5.98 -7.26
C ARG A 223 -5.32 -4.47 -7.20
N PHE A 224 -4.07 -4.07 -7.03
CA PHE A 224 -3.60 -2.70 -7.14
C PHE A 224 -2.54 -2.65 -8.24
N GLY A 225 -2.85 -2.08 -9.40
CA GLY A 225 -1.91 -2.02 -10.52
C GLY A 225 -1.42 -3.41 -10.96
N ASN A 226 -0.13 -3.68 -10.77
CA ASN A 226 0.53 -4.95 -11.08
C ASN A 226 0.72 -5.86 -9.85
N LEU A 227 0.19 -5.47 -8.69
CA LEU A 227 0.29 -6.21 -7.45
C LEU A 227 -1.08 -6.70 -7.01
N LEU A 228 -1.19 -7.99 -6.67
CA LEU A 228 -2.31 -8.55 -5.94
C LEU A 228 -1.92 -8.65 -4.47
N VAL A 229 -2.73 -8.06 -3.59
CA VAL A 229 -2.53 -8.05 -2.14
C VAL A 229 -3.59 -8.96 -1.50
N GLU A 230 -3.13 -9.86 -0.63
CA GLU A 230 -3.96 -10.79 0.13
C GLU A 230 -3.54 -10.75 1.61
N PRO A 231 -4.26 -10.02 2.48
CA PRO A 231 -4.05 -10.08 3.93
C PRO A 231 -4.47 -11.45 4.43
N LEU A 232 -3.58 -12.20 5.07
CA LEU A 232 -3.83 -13.60 5.42
C LEU A 232 -4.41 -13.73 6.83
N ARG A 233 -3.72 -13.14 7.81
CA ARG A 233 -4.03 -13.26 9.23
C ARG A 233 -3.29 -12.18 10.03
N VAL A 234 -3.75 -11.94 11.25
CA VAL A 234 -3.04 -11.14 12.24
C VAL A 234 -2.64 -12.07 13.38
N THR A 235 -1.37 -12.06 13.76
CA THR A 235 -0.88 -12.86 14.88
C THR A 235 -0.26 -11.98 15.97
N THR A 236 -0.26 -12.46 17.20
CA THR A 236 0.47 -11.87 18.33
C THR A 236 1.60 -12.82 18.70
N GLY A 237 2.83 -12.32 18.75
CA GLY A 237 3.99 -13.13 19.11
C GLY A 237 5.24 -12.29 19.33
N PRO A 238 6.31 -12.89 19.89
CA PRO A 238 7.60 -12.21 20.00
C PRO A 238 8.24 -11.99 18.63
N LEU A 239 9.10 -10.96 18.53
CA LEU A 239 9.93 -10.76 17.33
C LEU A 239 11.23 -11.55 17.44
N GLU A 240 11.55 -12.28 16.38
CA GLU A 240 12.85 -12.92 16.22
C GLU A 240 13.72 -12.06 15.33
N VAL A 241 14.92 -11.73 15.79
CA VAL A 241 15.91 -10.98 15.05
C VAL A 241 17.15 -11.83 14.80
N VAL A 242 17.68 -11.77 13.58
CA VAL A 242 18.84 -12.52 13.13
C VAL A 242 19.94 -11.54 12.76
N HIS A 243 21.18 -11.83 13.16
CA HIS A 243 22.30 -10.99 12.78
C HIS A 243 22.63 -11.12 11.29
N PHE A 244 22.75 -10.00 10.57
CA PHE A 244 22.95 -9.94 9.13
C PHE A 244 24.17 -10.77 8.66
N SER A 245 25.30 -10.64 9.37
CA SER A 245 26.55 -11.34 9.03
C SER A 245 26.67 -12.75 9.64
N GLU A 246 25.94 -13.00 10.73
CA GLU A 246 26.04 -14.24 11.52
C GLU A 246 24.65 -14.85 11.65
N ARG A 247 24.14 -15.48 10.58
CA ARG A 247 22.76 -15.98 10.55
C ARG A 247 22.42 -17.01 11.64
N ASP A 248 23.45 -17.65 12.21
CA ASP A 248 23.28 -18.58 13.34
C ASP A 248 23.00 -17.86 14.67
N LYS A 249 23.25 -16.55 14.74
CA LYS A 249 22.99 -15.72 15.91
C LYS A 249 21.59 -15.12 15.83
N THR A 250 20.65 -15.83 16.45
CA THR A 250 19.25 -15.40 16.59
C THR A 250 18.98 -14.90 18.01
N THR A 251 18.29 -13.78 18.13
CA THR A 251 17.80 -13.25 19.42
C THR A 251 16.29 -13.09 19.35
N ILE A 252 15.59 -13.52 20.41
CA ILE A 252 14.15 -13.36 20.53
C ILE A 252 13.87 -12.17 21.43
N MET A 253 13.16 -11.17 20.91
CA MET A 253 12.64 -10.06 21.69
C MET A 253 11.53 -10.57 22.62
N LYS A 254 11.60 -10.21 23.89
CA LYS A 254 10.65 -10.70 24.89
C LYS A 254 9.26 -10.07 24.77
N SER A 255 9.20 -8.88 24.17
CA SER A 255 7.96 -8.14 24.00
C SER A 255 7.08 -8.77 22.93
N GLN A 256 5.77 -8.73 23.18
CA GLN A 256 4.75 -9.19 22.25
C GLN A 256 4.44 -8.06 21.28
N VAL A 257 4.34 -8.39 19.99
CA VAL A 257 3.90 -7.46 18.95
C VAL A 257 2.78 -8.09 18.15
N LEU A 258 1.98 -7.26 17.47
CA LEU A 258 1.08 -7.74 16.43
C LEU A 258 1.85 -7.86 15.13
N LYS A 259 1.55 -8.90 14.34
CA LYS A 259 2.12 -9.17 13.02
C LYS A 259 0.98 -9.33 12.02
N LEU A 260 0.90 -8.43 11.05
CA LEU A 260 0.01 -8.59 9.91
C LEU A 260 0.70 -9.43 8.84
N TRP A 261 0.23 -10.64 8.61
CA TRP A 261 0.71 -11.52 7.55
C TRP A 261 0.02 -11.17 6.23
N VAL A 262 0.82 -10.95 5.18
CA VAL A 262 0.33 -10.59 3.84
C VAL A 262 1.01 -11.46 2.79
N ARG A 263 0.23 -11.85 1.77
CA ARG A 263 0.77 -12.40 0.53
C ARG A 263 0.68 -11.36 -0.57
N LEU A 264 1.80 -11.19 -1.25
CA LEU A 264 1.99 -10.23 -2.32
C LEU A 264 2.32 -11.01 -3.59
N THR A 265 1.50 -10.85 -4.62
CA THR A 265 1.69 -11.54 -5.91
C THR A 265 1.86 -10.53 -7.03
N ASN A 266 2.92 -10.67 -7.81
CA ASN A 266 3.12 -9.82 -8.99
C ASN A 266 2.29 -10.38 -10.17
N GLU A 267 1.25 -9.65 -10.57
CA GLU A 267 0.39 -9.99 -11.72
C GLU A 267 0.78 -9.25 -13.01
N SER A 268 1.96 -8.63 -13.06
CA SER A 268 2.49 -8.13 -14.33
C SER A 268 2.84 -9.29 -15.26
N LYS A 269 2.98 -8.98 -16.55
CA LYS A 269 3.42 -9.95 -17.57
C LYS A 269 4.93 -9.91 -17.80
N ASP A 270 5.54 -8.78 -17.51
CA ASP A 270 6.87 -8.41 -18.01
C ASP A 270 7.70 -7.58 -17.01
N GLN A 271 7.14 -7.19 -15.86
CA GLN A 271 7.83 -6.33 -14.90
C GLN A 271 8.27 -7.12 -13.68
N ALA A 272 9.51 -6.92 -13.25
CA ALA A 272 9.96 -7.33 -11.93
C ALA A 272 10.11 -6.08 -11.05
N PHE A 273 9.59 -6.12 -9.82
CA PHE A 273 9.69 -4.99 -8.88
C PHE A 273 9.64 -5.49 -7.43
N ILE A 274 10.03 -4.61 -6.50
CA ILE A 274 10.05 -4.88 -5.05
C ILE A 274 8.76 -4.31 -4.43
N PRO A 275 7.78 -5.13 -4.02
CA PRO A 275 6.52 -4.61 -3.47
C PRO A 275 6.67 -3.93 -2.11
N LEU A 276 7.54 -4.44 -1.26
CA LEU A 276 7.84 -3.93 0.07
C LEU A 276 9.35 -3.92 0.31
N ASP A 277 9.86 -2.81 0.85
CA ASP A 277 11.21 -2.72 1.37
C ASP A 277 11.22 -2.04 2.75
N ARG A 278 12.40 -2.01 3.38
CA ARG A 278 12.59 -1.43 4.71
C ARG A 278 12.19 0.05 4.74
N GLN A 279 12.54 0.80 3.70
CA GLN A 279 12.27 2.23 3.64
C GLN A 279 10.77 2.51 3.51
N LEU A 280 10.00 1.66 2.84
CA LEU A 280 8.56 1.87 2.69
C LEU A 280 7.80 1.43 3.94
N VAL A 281 8.24 0.36 4.59
CA VAL A 281 7.57 -0.22 5.77
C VAL A 281 7.90 0.56 7.05
N PHE A 282 9.18 0.89 7.29
CA PHE A 282 9.65 1.39 8.59
C PHE A 282 9.90 2.89 8.64
N LYS A 283 9.74 3.62 7.53
CA LYS A 283 10.03 5.05 7.51
C LYS A 283 9.03 5.84 8.34
N ARG A 284 9.60 6.55 9.30
CA ARG A 284 8.93 7.50 10.19
C ARG A 284 9.52 8.88 9.97
N HIS A 285 8.68 9.88 10.09
CA HIS A 285 9.07 11.29 10.01
C HIS A 285 8.68 11.97 11.31
N PHE A 286 9.64 12.61 11.95
CA PHE A 286 9.38 13.39 13.16
C PHE A 286 9.40 14.87 12.79
N ARG A 287 8.34 15.60 13.15
CA ARG A 287 8.26 17.06 13.03
C ARG A 287 7.60 17.60 14.29
N ASP A 288 8.29 18.49 14.99
CA ASP A 288 7.81 19.12 16.23
C ASP A 288 7.33 18.08 17.26
N ASP A 289 8.13 17.03 17.48
CA ASP A 289 7.85 15.87 18.34
C ASP A 289 6.64 15.00 17.94
N VAL A 290 5.99 15.31 16.81
CA VAL A 290 4.93 14.49 16.24
C VAL A 290 5.53 13.47 15.27
N CYS A 291 5.26 12.19 15.51
CA CYS A 291 5.61 11.10 14.61
C CYS A 291 4.56 10.95 13.50
N PHE A 292 5.03 10.94 12.25
CA PHE A 292 4.25 10.67 11.05
C PHE A 292 4.76 9.40 10.39
N ALA A 293 3.85 8.46 10.14
CA ALA A 293 4.14 7.25 9.38
C ALA A 293 2.92 6.89 8.52
N ASN A 294 3.17 6.24 7.39
CA ASN A 294 2.10 5.74 6.53
C ASN A 294 1.62 4.34 6.97
N ASN A 295 2.42 3.61 7.74
CA ASN A 295 2.11 2.27 8.22
C ASN A 295 1.77 2.30 9.72
N PHE A 296 0.54 1.95 10.08
CA PHE A 296 0.07 1.98 11.46
C PHE A 296 -1.24 1.20 11.63
N VAL A 297 -1.61 0.96 12.88
CA VAL A 297 -2.88 0.35 13.31
C VAL A 297 -3.66 1.34 14.16
N VAL A 298 -4.97 1.41 13.92
CA VAL A 298 -5.87 2.34 14.63
C VAL A 298 -7.25 1.69 14.80
N PRO A 299 -7.95 1.93 15.92
CA PRO A 299 -9.36 1.55 16.04
C PRO A 299 -10.22 2.29 15.00
N ALA A 300 -11.02 1.57 14.22
CA ALA A 300 -11.80 2.10 13.11
C ALA A 300 -12.69 3.29 13.53
N SER A 301 -13.27 3.20 14.74
CA SER A 301 -14.11 4.25 15.34
C SER A 301 -13.37 5.55 15.65
N LYS A 302 -12.05 5.50 15.87
CA LYS A 302 -11.22 6.63 16.30
C LYS A 302 -10.34 7.21 15.20
N LYS A 303 -10.35 6.64 13.99
CA LYS A 303 -9.53 7.11 12.85
C LYS A 303 -9.82 8.56 12.47
N ALA A 304 -11.10 8.95 12.39
CA ALA A 304 -11.49 10.30 11.99
C ALA A 304 -11.12 11.37 13.02
N SER A 305 -11.12 11.02 14.32
CA SER A 305 -10.77 11.91 15.42
C SER A 305 -9.28 11.98 15.73
N GLY A 306 -8.45 11.17 15.05
CA GLY A 306 -7.02 11.07 15.36
C GLY A 306 -6.77 10.44 16.73
N GLY A 307 -7.47 9.35 17.04
CA GLY A 307 -7.27 8.62 18.31
C GLY A 307 -5.92 7.90 18.39
N PRO A 308 -5.79 6.92 19.31
CA PRO A 308 -4.52 6.23 19.51
C PRO A 308 -4.12 5.45 18.27
N VAL A 309 -2.84 5.55 17.94
CA VAL A 309 -2.23 4.99 16.75
C VAL A 309 -1.04 4.17 17.21
N VAL A 310 -1.05 2.90 16.87
CA VAL A 310 0.08 2.00 17.09
C VAL A 310 0.88 1.94 15.80
N PHE A 311 2.14 2.34 15.86
CA PHE A 311 3.00 2.36 14.67
C PHE A 311 3.58 0.96 14.38
N VAL A 312 4.01 0.76 13.14
CA VAL A 312 4.84 -0.40 12.76
C VAL A 312 6.19 -0.31 13.46
N TYR A 313 6.77 -1.44 13.85
CA TYR A 313 8.07 -1.55 14.54
C TYR A 313 9.14 -0.63 13.96
N ASP A 314 9.96 -0.02 14.82
CA ASP A 314 11.03 0.88 14.37
C ASP A 314 12.30 0.08 14.06
N HIS A 315 12.59 -0.07 12.77
CA HIS A 315 13.76 -0.83 12.34
C HIS A 315 14.72 0.06 11.55
N PRO A 316 15.85 0.48 12.14
CA PRO A 316 16.83 1.30 11.45
C PRO A 316 17.34 0.65 10.16
N GLU A 317 17.52 1.45 9.12
CA GLU A 317 18.10 0.98 7.84
C GLU A 317 19.55 0.47 8.03
N THR A 318 20.27 0.99 9.03
CA THR A 318 21.65 0.61 9.38
C THR A 318 21.73 -0.48 10.45
N SER A 319 20.61 -1.11 10.82
CA SER A 319 20.61 -2.17 11.82
C SER A 319 21.37 -3.40 11.31
N GLU A 320 22.29 -3.93 12.11
CA GLU A 320 22.98 -5.21 11.85
C GLU A 320 22.10 -6.43 12.12
N TRP A 321 20.90 -6.20 12.62
CA TRP A 321 19.89 -7.22 12.88
C TRP A 321 18.78 -7.08 11.85
N ASP A 322 18.29 -8.22 11.34
CA ASP A 322 17.15 -8.34 10.45
C ASP A 322 16.00 -9.08 11.15
N LEU A 323 14.77 -8.75 10.80
CA LEU A 323 13.61 -9.49 11.29
C LEU A 323 13.52 -10.86 10.58
N SER A 324 13.54 -11.94 11.37
CA SER A 324 13.49 -13.32 10.89
C SER A 324 12.23 -13.57 10.05
N GLY A 325 12.39 -14.16 8.88
CA GLY A 325 11.27 -14.53 7.99
C GLY A 325 10.52 -13.38 7.34
N GLN A 326 10.97 -12.13 7.52
CA GLN A 326 10.33 -10.98 6.87
C GLN A 326 10.80 -10.82 5.42
N ASP A 327 12.10 -11.02 5.14
CA ASP A 327 12.73 -10.97 3.80
C ASP A 327 12.37 -9.73 2.95
N LEU A 328 12.27 -8.54 3.58
CA LEU A 328 11.96 -7.29 2.86
C LEU A 328 12.99 -7.00 1.76
N GLY A 329 12.55 -6.29 0.71
CA GLY A 329 13.41 -5.97 -0.43
C GLY A 329 13.44 -7.06 -1.50
N LYS A 330 12.65 -8.14 -1.34
CA LYS A 330 12.54 -9.19 -2.34
C LYS A 330 11.92 -8.66 -3.64
N THR A 331 12.66 -8.82 -4.74
CA THR A 331 12.15 -8.57 -6.10
C THR A 331 11.23 -9.70 -6.51
N LEU A 332 10.00 -9.40 -6.89
CA LEU A 332 9.06 -10.37 -7.45
C LEU A 332 9.04 -10.28 -8.97
N GLY A 333 9.31 -11.40 -9.65
CA GLY A 333 9.10 -11.52 -11.09
C GLY A 333 7.62 -11.69 -11.47
N PRO A 334 7.26 -11.62 -12.76
CA PRO A 334 5.90 -11.90 -13.25
C PRO A 334 5.36 -13.24 -12.74
N GLY A 335 4.19 -13.23 -12.10
CA GLY A 335 3.53 -14.40 -11.51
C GLY A 335 4.09 -14.86 -10.16
N GLU A 336 5.19 -14.28 -9.67
CA GLU A 336 5.78 -14.67 -8.39
C GLU A 336 4.96 -14.17 -7.20
N SER A 337 4.86 -15.02 -6.17
CA SER A 337 4.24 -14.69 -4.89
C SER A 337 5.25 -14.71 -3.75
N TRP A 338 5.02 -13.88 -2.75
CA TRP A 338 5.82 -13.81 -1.54
C TRP A 338 4.94 -13.53 -0.33
N GLU A 339 5.12 -14.30 0.72
CA GLU A 339 4.44 -14.14 2.00
C GLU A 339 5.41 -13.52 3.00
N THR A 340 4.96 -12.48 3.70
CA THR A 340 5.74 -11.74 4.69
C THR A 340 4.83 -11.22 5.79
N TYR A 341 5.40 -10.61 6.84
CA TYR A 341 4.64 -9.96 7.89
C TYR A 341 5.10 -8.52 8.14
N ILE A 342 4.22 -7.71 8.69
CA ILE A 342 4.50 -6.33 9.10
C ILE A 342 4.21 -6.25 10.60
N PRO A 343 5.23 -6.03 11.46
CA PRO A 343 5.03 -6.01 12.89
C PRO A 343 4.75 -4.61 13.45
N THR A 344 3.98 -4.51 14.53
CA THR A 344 3.79 -3.27 15.30
C THR A 344 4.93 -3.04 16.29
N THR A 345 4.93 -1.87 16.94
CA THR A 345 5.57 -1.67 18.24
C THR A 345 4.83 -2.45 19.34
N GLU A 346 5.50 -2.60 20.49
CA GLU A 346 4.90 -3.14 21.72
C GLU A 346 4.00 -2.10 22.44
N ASP A 347 4.25 -0.81 22.20
CA ASP A 347 3.52 0.28 22.85
C ASP A 347 2.10 0.46 22.29
N GLY A 348 1.12 0.62 23.19
CA GLY A 348 -0.25 0.99 22.87
C GLY A 348 -1.14 -0.15 22.34
N LEU A 349 -0.67 -1.41 22.44
CA LEU A 349 -1.43 -2.58 22.00
C LEU A 349 -2.73 -2.78 22.79
N GLU A 350 -2.74 -2.42 24.06
CA GLU A 350 -3.89 -2.47 24.95
C GLU A 350 -5.05 -1.56 24.52
N GLU A 351 -4.75 -0.55 23.70
CA GLU A 351 -5.73 0.41 23.17
C GLU A 351 -6.42 -0.07 21.89
N LEU A 352 -5.92 -1.17 21.29
CA LEU A 352 -6.46 -1.78 20.08
C LEU A 352 -7.57 -2.77 20.44
N GLN A 353 -8.82 -2.27 20.47
CA GLN A 353 -10.01 -3.07 20.79
C GLN A 353 -11.12 -2.86 19.75
N GLY A 354 -11.91 -3.92 19.52
CA GLY A 354 -13.02 -3.95 18.58
C GLY A 354 -12.57 -3.97 17.12
N GLU A 355 -13.22 -3.16 16.27
CA GLU A 355 -12.89 -3.03 14.86
C GLU A 355 -11.59 -2.22 14.66
N LEU A 356 -10.61 -2.82 13.98
CA LEU A 356 -9.29 -2.27 13.74
C LEU A 356 -9.04 -2.05 12.25
N LEU A 357 -8.25 -1.03 11.94
CA LEU A 357 -7.75 -0.73 10.60
C LEU A 357 -6.23 -0.69 10.63
N TRP A 358 -5.59 -1.55 9.84
CA TRP A 358 -4.15 -1.54 9.63
C TRP A 358 -3.82 -0.96 8.26
N ARG A 359 -3.21 0.22 8.24
CA ARG A 359 -2.75 0.85 7.00
C ARG A 359 -1.36 0.36 6.63
N VAL A 360 -1.17 0.01 5.36
CA VAL A 360 0.08 -0.48 4.77
C VAL A 360 0.36 0.26 3.46
N HIS A 361 1.61 0.70 3.28
CA HIS A 361 2.11 1.34 2.07
C HIS A 361 2.88 0.31 1.24
N VAL A 362 2.43 0.07 0.00
CA VAL A 362 3.04 -0.92 -0.91
C VAL A 362 3.40 -0.32 -2.26
N ARG A 363 4.43 -0.84 -2.93
CA ARG A 363 4.69 -0.60 -4.36
C ARG A 363 3.85 -1.52 -5.22
N LYS A 364 3.15 -0.95 -6.18
CA LYS A 364 2.22 -1.63 -7.08
C LYS A 364 2.72 -1.82 -8.52
N GLY A 365 3.98 -1.52 -8.77
CA GLY A 365 4.63 -1.66 -10.09
C GLY A 365 5.56 -0.51 -10.41
N LEU A 366 5.98 -0.43 -11.67
CA LEU A 366 6.85 0.62 -12.19
C LEU A 366 6.06 1.55 -13.13
N SER A 367 6.37 2.84 -13.06
CA SER A 367 5.89 3.83 -14.03
C SER A 367 6.63 3.64 -15.36
N PRO A 368 6.11 4.18 -16.48
CA PRO A 368 6.81 4.15 -17.77
C PRO A 368 8.19 4.81 -17.76
N LYS A 369 8.46 5.67 -16.77
CA LYS A 369 9.76 6.32 -16.55
C LYS A 369 10.72 5.49 -15.68
N GLY A 370 10.34 4.27 -15.29
CA GLY A 370 11.12 3.37 -14.43
C GLY A 370 11.04 3.68 -12.93
N GLY A 371 10.41 4.77 -12.50
CA GLY A 371 10.18 5.04 -11.08
C GLY A 371 9.09 4.15 -10.51
N GLY A 372 9.21 3.69 -9.27
CA GLY A 372 8.16 2.92 -8.61
C GLY A 372 6.84 3.70 -8.52
N VAL A 373 5.74 2.95 -8.42
CA VAL A 373 4.42 3.51 -8.11
C VAL A 373 3.94 2.83 -6.86
N THR A 374 3.53 3.62 -5.86
CA THR A 374 3.05 3.11 -4.59
C THR A 374 1.55 3.37 -4.40
N THR A 375 0.94 2.69 -3.44
CA THR A 375 -0.43 2.93 -2.98
C THR A 375 -0.55 2.60 -1.49
N LEU A 376 -1.60 3.11 -0.84
CA LEU A 376 -1.95 2.75 0.52
C LEU A 376 -3.10 1.74 0.52
N VAL A 377 -2.98 0.74 1.38
CA VAL A 377 -3.99 -0.30 1.58
C VAL A 377 -4.37 -0.29 3.06
N GLU A 378 -5.64 -0.47 3.38
CA GLU A 378 -6.14 -0.69 4.74
C GLU A 378 -6.64 -2.12 4.87
N VAL A 379 -6.26 -2.78 5.95
CA VAL A 379 -6.78 -4.10 6.32
C VAL A 379 -7.72 -3.92 7.50
N ALA A 380 -8.99 -4.25 7.29
CA ALA A 380 -10.02 -4.26 8.31
C ALA A 380 -10.12 -5.64 8.94
N PHE A 381 -10.08 -5.68 10.27
CA PHE A 381 -10.25 -6.90 11.05
C PHE A 381 -10.73 -6.53 12.46
N HIS A 382 -11.35 -7.49 13.11
CA HIS A 382 -11.79 -7.36 14.50
C HIS A 382 -10.74 -7.98 15.44
N ASP A 383 -10.63 -7.48 16.67
CA ASP A 383 -9.62 -7.91 17.66
C ASP A 383 -9.69 -9.40 18.01
N ASP A 384 -10.88 -10.00 18.00
CA ASP A 384 -11.13 -11.43 18.15
C ASP A 384 -10.52 -12.32 17.04
N GLN A 385 -10.12 -11.74 15.91
CA GLN A 385 -9.45 -12.44 14.81
C GLN A 385 -7.93 -12.55 15.01
N ILE A 386 -7.38 -11.91 16.05
CA ILE A 386 -5.96 -11.94 16.37
C ILE A 386 -5.60 -13.30 16.96
N GLN A 387 -4.63 -13.98 16.35
CA GLN A 387 -4.21 -15.34 16.75
C GLN A 387 -2.90 -15.29 17.54
N ASN A 388 -2.78 -16.03 18.64
CA ASN A 388 -1.48 -16.15 19.33
C ASN A 388 -0.55 -17.09 18.56
N GLU A 389 0.72 -16.70 18.38
CA GLU A 389 1.78 -17.60 17.92
C GLU A 389 2.14 -18.54 19.08
N GLY A 390 1.92 -19.84 18.87
CA GLY A 390 2.09 -20.89 19.87
C GLY A 390 3.48 -21.48 19.92
#